data_AF-A0A0R0G3K6-F1
#
_entry.id   AF-A0A0R0G3K6-F1
#
_cell.length_a   1.000
_cell.length_b   1.000
_cell.length_c   1.000
_cell.angle_alpha   90.00
_cell.angle_beta   90.00
_cell.angle_gamma   90.00
#
_symmetry.space_group_name_H-M   'P 1'
#
loop_
_entity.id
_entity.type
_entity.pdbx_description
1 polymer ?
#
loop_
_entity_poly.entity_id
_entity_poly.type
_entity_poly.pdbx_seq_one_letter_code
_entity_poly.pdbx_strand_id
1 'polypeptide(L)'
;MTSKIQPCDAGIIRAFKMHYRRRFYCKILEETIANCFRHYKIRSASDIARNLNESTFDEETQDFETMINQCGYRNKMDIDNLMNYPGENEACSESLEDIVSTIIENNAEDDGKDDTVPLEHVTRKEALMASNTLHNFMIQYKNTTPELLDAIRKARDELQIDLNFKGKQKTIESYFNRV
;
A
#
# COMPACT_ATOMS: atom_id res chain seq x y z
N MET A 1 -22.83 13.97 -37.32
CA MET A 1 -21.47 14.36 -37.77
C MET A 1 -20.61 14.50 -36.53
N THR A 2 -19.38 14.00 -36.43
CA THR A 2 -18.97 12.59 -36.19
C THR A 2 -19.44 12.09 -34.80
N SER A 3 -20.62 11.46 -34.69
CA SER A 3 -21.18 11.02 -33.40
C SER A 3 -20.74 9.62 -32.96
N LYS A 4 -19.79 8.99 -33.68
CA LYS A 4 -19.21 7.70 -33.32
C LYS A 4 -17.72 7.90 -33.12
N ILE A 5 -17.30 7.95 -31.85
CA ILE A 5 -15.89 7.86 -31.46
C ILE A 5 -15.33 6.59 -32.12
N GLN A 6 -14.26 6.71 -32.92
CA GLN A 6 -13.66 5.53 -33.51
C GLN A 6 -13.12 4.66 -32.36
N PRO A 7 -13.22 3.32 -32.43
CA PRO A 7 -12.80 2.46 -31.31
C PRO A 7 -11.34 2.72 -30.86
N CYS A 8 -10.47 3.18 -31.76
CA CYS A 8 -9.12 3.65 -31.45
C CYS A 8 -9.10 4.89 -30.54
N ASP A 9 -9.95 5.89 -30.82
CA ASP A 9 -10.07 7.11 -30.03
C ASP A 9 -10.61 6.81 -28.63
N ALA A 10 -11.57 5.88 -28.51
CA ALA A 10 -12.12 5.47 -27.22
C ALA A 10 -11.06 4.84 -26.32
N GLY A 11 -10.14 4.05 -26.89
CA GLY A 11 -8.99 3.49 -26.16
C GLY A 11 -8.03 4.57 -25.66
N ILE A 12 -7.70 5.54 -26.51
CA ILE A 12 -6.84 6.66 -26.18
C ILE A 12 -7.47 7.52 -25.08
N ILE A 13 -8.74 7.92 -25.24
CA ILE A 13 -9.49 8.71 -24.26
C ILE A 13 -9.55 7.97 -22.91
N ARG A 14 -9.84 6.66 -22.91
CA ARG A 14 -9.87 5.85 -21.69
C ARG A 14 -8.51 5.83 -20.99
N ALA A 15 -7.41 5.67 -21.73
CA ALA A 15 -6.07 5.68 -21.17
C ALA A 15 -5.73 7.03 -20.54
N PHE A 16 -6.11 8.13 -21.20
CA PHE A 16 -5.94 9.49 -20.64
C PHE A 16 -6.79 9.71 -19.38
N LYS A 17 -8.09 9.39 -19.40
CA LYS A 17 -8.95 9.48 -18.21
C LYS A 17 -8.40 8.66 -17.06
N MET A 18 -7.91 7.45 -17.33
CA MET A 18 -7.28 6.60 -16.33
C MET A 18 -5.98 7.21 -15.78
N HIS A 19 -5.16 7.84 -16.61
CA HIS A 19 -3.93 8.51 -16.18
C HIS A 19 -4.22 9.65 -15.19
N TYR A 20 -5.13 10.57 -15.55
CA TYR A 20 -5.47 11.70 -14.70
C TYR A 20 -6.24 11.28 -13.45
N ARG A 21 -7.16 10.31 -13.53
CA ARG A 21 -7.79 9.73 -12.32
C ARG A 21 -6.76 9.11 -11.39
N ARG A 22 -5.81 8.33 -11.91
CA ARG A 22 -4.74 7.73 -11.09
C ARG A 22 -3.89 8.80 -10.42
N ARG A 23 -3.52 9.86 -11.15
CA ARG A 23 -2.76 10.99 -10.61
C ARG A 23 -3.51 11.69 -9.48
N PHE A 24 -4.83 11.88 -9.62
CA PHE A 24 -5.70 12.43 -8.59
C PHE A 24 -5.78 11.53 -7.35
N TYR A 25 -6.06 10.23 -7.52
CA TYR A 25 -6.09 9.29 -6.39
C TYR A 25 -4.76 9.19 -5.66
N CYS A 26 -3.62 9.29 -6.36
CA CYS A 26 -2.31 9.32 -5.71
C CYS A 26 -2.17 10.56 -4.80
N LYS A 27 -2.61 11.74 -5.23
CA LYS A 27 -2.58 12.97 -4.40
C LYS A 27 -3.49 12.86 -3.17
N ILE A 28 -4.74 12.39 -3.35
CA ILE A 28 -5.66 12.14 -2.22
C ILE A 28 -5.10 11.10 -1.25
N LEU A 29 -4.51 10.02 -1.78
CA LEU A 29 -3.92 8.98 -0.95
C LEU A 29 -2.71 9.49 -0.18
N GLU A 30 -1.87 10.33 -0.78
CA GLU A 30 -0.77 11.01 -0.09
C GLU A 30 -1.27 11.88 1.06
N GLU A 31 -2.33 12.66 0.84
CA GLU A 31 -2.95 13.48 1.88
C GLU A 31 -3.57 12.61 2.99
N THR A 32 -4.31 11.57 2.62
CA THR A 32 -4.95 10.64 3.56
C THR A 32 -3.90 9.92 4.40
N ILE A 33 -2.84 9.40 3.78
CA ILE A 33 -1.73 8.76 4.51
C ILE A 33 -1.00 9.77 5.40
N ALA A 34 -0.75 11.00 4.92
CA ALA A 34 -0.14 12.04 5.73
C ALA A 34 -1.00 12.38 6.96
N ASN A 35 -2.32 12.47 6.79
CA ASN A 35 -3.29 12.69 7.85
C ASN A 35 -3.32 11.51 8.84
N CYS A 36 -3.28 10.26 8.36
CA CYS A 36 -3.15 9.07 9.20
C CYS A 36 -1.85 9.12 10.02
N PHE A 37 -0.70 9.38 9.39
CA PHE A 37 0.58 9.48 10.11
C PHE A 37 0.62 10.61 11.13
N ARG A 38 -0.06 11.73 10.84
CA ARG A 38 -0.26 12.82 11.80
C ARG A 38 -1.14 12.36 12.97
N HIS A 39 -2.21 11.64 12.71
CA HIS A 39 -3.11 11.12 13.74
C HIS A 39 -2.39 10.17 14.69
N TYR A 40 -1.58 9.25 14.16
CA TYR A 40 -0.76 8.31 14.93
C TYR A 40 0.56 8.90 15.46
N LYS A 41 0.80 10.20 15.26
CA LYS A 41 2.00 10.93 15.74
C LYS A 41 3.32 10.34 15.21
N ILE A 42 3.29 9.69 14.06
CA ILE A 42 4.47 9.16 13.36
C ILE A 42 5.26 10.30 12.71
N ARG A 43 4.56 11.36 12.27
CA ARG A 43 5.16 12.60 11.74
C ARG A 43 4.88 13.79 12.65
N SER A 44 5.87 14.68 12.80
CA SER A 44 5.71 15.91 13.57
C SER A 44 4.97 16.97 12.75
N ALA A 45 4.27 17.89 13.42
CA ALA A 45 3.51 18.95 12.75
C ALA A 45 4.40 19.90 11.91
N SER A 46 5.72 19.93 12.12
CA SER A 46 6.63 20.82 11.40
C SER A 46 7.08 20.31 10.02
N ASP A 47 6.84 19.04 9.69
CA ASP A 47 7.47 18.40 8.53
C ASP A 47 6.74 18.64 7.19
N ILE A 48 5.67 19.43 7.16
CA ILE A 48 4.81 19.61 5.97
C ILE A 48 4.57 21.11 5.67
N ALA A 49 5.64 21.89 5.63
CA ALA A 49 5.66 23.19 4.95
C ALA A 49 6.14 23.09 3.49
N ARG A 50 6.29 21.86 2.95
CA ARG A 50 6.48 21.69 1.51
C ARG A 50 5.13 21.81 0.83
N ASN A 51 4.89 23.00 0.29
CA ASN A 51 3.87 23.34 -0.70
C ASN A 51 3.44 22.10 -1.52
N LEU A 52 2.40 21.41 -1.07
CA LEU A 52 1.46 20.80 -1.99
C LEU A 52 0.80 22.02 -2.62
N ASN A 53 1.38 22.49 -3.73
CA ASN A 53 0.66 23.40 -4.60
C ASN A 53 -0.64 22.65 -4.88
N GLU A 54 -1.72 23.17 -4.32
CA GLU A 54 -3.08 22.84 -4.65
C GLU A 54 -3.21 23.16 -6.13
N SER A 55 -2.75 22.25 -6.99
CA SER A 55 -3.04 22.33 -8.40
C SER A 55 -4.53 22.12 -8.46
N THR A 56 -5.26 23.23 -8.48
CA THR A 56 -6.70 23.22 -8.68
C THR A 56 -6.98 22.40 -9.94
N PHE A 57 -8.14 21.78 -10.01
CA PHE A 57 -8.57 21.02 -11.18
C PHE A 57 -8.35 21.84 -12.48
N ASP A 58 -8.45 23.16 -12.36
CA ASP A 58 -8.17 24.16 -13.39
C ASP A 58 -6.73 24.12 -13.92
N GLU A 59 -5.70 23.97 -13.07
CA GLU A 59 -4.30 23.91 -13.51
C GLU A 59 -4.03 22.66 -14.36
N GLU A 60 -4.51 21.49 -13.92
CA GLU A 60 -4.33 20.25 -14.67
C GLU A 60 -5.17 20.23 -15.96
N THR A 61 -6.36 20.85 -15.94
CA THR A 61 -7.21 21.03 -17.12
C THR A 61 -6.55 21.98 -18.12
N GLN A 62 -5.93 23.06 -17.66
CA GLN A 62 -5.23 24.01 -18.52
C GLN A 62 -3.94 23.43 -19.12
N ASP A 63 -3.19 22.63 -18.37
CA ASP A 63 -2.05 21.87 -18.91
C ASP A 63 -2.52 20.91 -20.01
N PHE A 64 -3.62 20.19 -19.77
CA PHE A 64 -4.18 19.29 -20.76
C PHE A 64 -4.69 20.02 -22.02
N GLU A 65 -5.36 21.16 -21.84
CA GLU A 65 -5.80 22.00 -22.96
C GLU A 65 -4.58 22.48 -23.79
N THR A 66 -3.51 22.88 -23.10
CA THR A 66 -2.25 23.30 -23.72
C THR A 66 -1.62 22.17 -24.54
N MET A 67 -1.58 20.95 -23.99
CA MET A 67 -1.09 19.76 -24.69
C MET A 67 -1.93 19.45 -25.95
N ILE A 68 -3.26 19.49 -25.84
CA ILE A 68 -4.16 19.26 -27.00
C ILE A 68 -3.94 20.32 -28.08
N ASN A 69 -3.74 21.58 -27.67
CA ASN A 69 -3.49 22.69 -28.59
C ASN A 69 -2.19 22.52 -29.39
N GLN A 70 -1.17 21.92 -28.78
CA GLN A 70 0.09 21.61 -29.44
C GLN A 70 -0.02 20.49 -30.47
N CYS A 71 -1.05 19.64 -30.41
CA CYS A 71 -1.23 18.55 -31.37
C CYS A 71 -1.68 19.02 -32.77
N GLY A 72 -2.14 20.27 -32.94
CA GLY A 72 -2.47 20.83 -34.26
C GLY A 72 -3.73 20.26 -34.95
N TYR A 73 -4.61 19.59 -34.21
CA TYR A 73 -5.88 19.08 -34.75
C TYR A 73 -6.83 20.22 -35.13
N ARG A 74 -7.38 20.19 -36.36
CA ARG A 74 -8.32 21.23 -36.85
C ARG A 74 -9.69 21.20 -36.17
N ASN A 75 -10.11 20.04 -35.66
CA ASN A 75 -11.43 19.83 -35.04
C ASN A 75 -11.27 19.08 -33.72
N LYS A 76 -10.55 19.70 -32.79
CA LYS A 76 -10.34 19.16 -31.44
C LYS A 76 -11.67 19.12 -30.67
N MET A 77 -11.90 18.04 -29.93
CA MET A 77 -12.98 17.98 -28.95
C MET A 77 -12.69 19.01 -27.86
N ASP A 78 -13.71 19.76 -27.48
CA ASP A 78 -13.63 20.66 -26.33
C ASP A 78 -13.35 19.86 -25.04
N ILE A 79 -12.51 20.41 -24.17
CA ILE A 79 -12.02 19.69 -22.99
C ILE A 79 -13.15 19.40 -21.99
N ASP A 80 -14.11 20.32 -21.85
CA ASP A 80 -15.27 20.12 -20.98
C ASP A 80 -16.15 19.00 -21.53
N ASN A 81 -16.35 18.95 -22.85
CA ASN A 81 -17.07 17.85 -23.50
C ASN A 81 -16.33 16.51 -23.40
N LEU A 82 -15.00 16.51 -23.35
CA LEU A 82 -14.18 15.30 -23.19
C LEU A 82 -14.23 14.78 -21.74
N MET A 83 -14.20 15.68 -20.77
CA MET A 83 -14.20 15.35 -19.34
C MET A 83 -15.60 15.06 -18.80
N ASN A 84 -16.62 15.77 -19.28
CA ASN A 84 -18.01 15.71 -18.81
C ASN A 84 -18.96 15.27 -19.94
N TYR A 85 -18.65 14.16 -20.61
CA TYR A 85 -19.46 13.69 -21.73
C TYR A 85 -20.90 13.36 -21.26
N PRO A 86 -21.94 13.95 -21.89
CA PRO A 86 -23.31 13.69 -21.49
C PRO A 86 -23.65 12.21 -21.67
N GLY A 87 -24.16 11.58 -20.61
CA GLY A 87 -24.47 10.15 -20.58
C GLY A 87 -23.36 9.25 -20.03
N GLU A 88 -22.13 9.75 -19.81
CA GLU A 88 -21.08 8.94 -19.16
C GLU A 88 -21.46 8.56 -17.72
N ASN A 89 -22.15 9.48 -17.02
CA ASN A 89 -22.63 9.24 -15.67
C ASN A 89 -24.00 8.54 -15.64
N GLU A 90 -24.70 8.38 -16.76
CA GLU A 90 -26.01 7.67 -16.77
C GLU A 90 -25.86 6.19 -16.44
N ALA A 91 -24.70 5.58 -16.72
CA ALA A 91 -24.43 4.20 -16.36
C ALA A 91 -24.10 4.01 -14.86
N CYS A 92 -23.76 5.09 -14.15
CA CYS A 92 -23.51 5.06 -12.71
C CYS A 92 -24.73 5.64 -11.98
N SER A 93 -25.70 4.76 -11.73
CA SER A 93 -26.91 5.10 -10.99
C SER A 93 -26.68 5.35 -9.50
N GLU A 94 -25.51 4.99 -8.97
CA GLU A 94 -25.17 5.18 -7.56
C GLU A 94 -24.59 6.58 -7.36
N SER A 95 -25.22 7.37 -6.50
CA SER A 95 -24.64 8.62 -6.02
C SER A 95 -23.45 8.34 -5.11
N LEU A 96 -22.58 9.33 -4.93
CA LEU A 96 -21.46 9.22 -3.98
C LEU A 96 -21.99 8.94 -2.57
N GLU A 97 -23.14 9.52 -2.24
CA GLU A 97 -23.89 9.31 -1.01
C GLU A 97 -24.38 7.86 -0.89
N ASP A 98 -24.89 7.24 -1.96
CA ASP A 98 -25.31 5.84 -1.95
C ASP A 98 -24.13 4.90 -1.76
N ILE A 99 -22.98 5.18 -2.40
CA ILE A 99 -21.75 4.40 -2.23
C ILE A 99 -21.26 4.51 -0.78
N VAL A 100 -21.21 5.73 -0.24
CA VAL A 100 -20.78 5.97 1.15
C VAL A 100 -21.74 5.32 2.14
N SER A 101 -23.05 5.45 1.94
CA SER A 101 -24.07 4.77 2.76
C SER A 101 -23.93 3.26 2.69
N THR A 102 -23.72 2.68 1.50
CA THR A 102 -23.52 1.24 1.33
C THR A 102 -22.24 0.76 2.04
N ILE A 103 -21.16 1.55 2.01
CA ILE A 103 -19.94 1.25 2.76
C ILE A 103 -20.20 1.36 4.27
N ILE A 104 -20.92 2.39 4.73
CA ILE A 104 -21.24 2.57 6.15
C ILE A 104 -22.15 1.45 6.65
N GLU A 105 -23.19 1.09 5.90
CA GLU A 105 -24.13 0.00 6.24
C GLU A 105 -23.43 -1.36 6.28
N ASN A 106 -22.55 -1.64 5.32
CA ASN A 106 -21.77 -2.88 5.32
C ASN A 106 -20.71 -2.94 6.45
N ASN A 107 -20.24 -1.79 6.93
CA ASN A 107 -19.29 -1.71 8.05
C ASN A 107 -19.97 -1.44 9.41
N ALA A 108 -21.28 -1.20 9.46
CA ALA A 108 -21.99 -0.92 10.72
C ALA A 108 -22.08 -2.15 11.64
N GLU A 109 -21.86 -3.35 11.10
CA GLU A 109 -21.71 -4.58 11.87
C GLU A 109 -20.24 -4.99 12.11
N ASP A 110 -19.28 -4.21 11.60
CA ASP A 110 -17.86 -4.35 11.97
C ASP A 110 -17.65 -3.69 13.33
N ASP A 111 -18.12 -4.40 14.35
CA ASP A 111 -17.62 -4.30 15.70
C ASP A 111 -16.09 -4.38 15.59
N GLY A 112 -15.43 -3.24 15.75
CA GLY A 112 -13.96 -3.09 15.68
C GLY A 112 -13.18 -3.87 16.74
N LYS A 113 -13.68 -5.04 17.17
CA LYS A 113 -12.86 -6.17 17.57
C LYS A 113 -11.90 -6.47 16.45
N ASP A 114 -10.70 -5.98 16.66
CA ASP A 114 -9.48 -6.53 16.12
C ASP A 114 -9.59 -8.07 16.04
N ASP A 115 -9.87 -8.59 14.84
CA ASP A 115 -9.87 -10.02 14.51
C ASP A 115 -8.46 -10.64 14.65
N THR A 116 -7.49 -9.88 15.16
CA THR A 116 -6.21 -10.40 15.62
C THR A 116 -6.44 -11.40 16.75
N VAL A 117 -6.52 -12.67 16.36
CA VAL A 117 -6.33 -13.79 17.28
C VAL A 117 -5.00 -13.55 18.01
N PRO A 118 -4.99 -13.42 19.36
CA PRO A 118 -3.77 -13.24 20.10
C PRO A 118 -2.79 -14.36 19.76
N LEU A 119 -1.62 -14.01 19.23
CA LEU A 119 -0.55 -14.98 19.01
C LEU A 119 -0.15 -15.57 20.35
N GLU A 120 -0.18 -16.90 20.46
CA GLU A 120 0.26 -17.58 21.66
C GLU A 120 1.73 -17.23 21.96
N HIS A 121 2.02 -16.97 23.23
CA HIS A 121 3.37 -16.63 23.64
C HIS A 121 4.29 -17.87 23.60
N VAL A 122 5.11 -17.98 22.55
CA VAL A 122 6.10 -19.05 22.39
C VAL A 122 7.39 -18.69 23.14
N THR A 123 7.84 -19.55 24.05
CA THR A 123 9.13 -19.37 24.74
C THR A 123 10.30 -19.63 23.79
N ARG A 124 11.48 -19.05 24.07
CA ARG A 124 12.71 -19.30 23.28
C ARG A 124 13.04 -20.79 23.14
N LYS A 125 12.82 -21.56 24.21
CA LYS A 125 13.05 -23.01 24.21
C LYS A 125 12.09 -23.73 23.27
N GLU A 126 10.82 -23.35 23.26
CA GLU A 126 9.82 -23.90 22.35
C GLU A 126 10.12 -23.54 20.90
N ALA A 127 10.53 -22.30 20.62
CA ALA A 127 10.96 -21.90 19.28
C ALA A 127 12.14 -22.75 18.77
N LEU A 128 13.13 -23.03 19.62
CA LEU A 128 14.25 -23.90 19.28
C LEU A 128 13.81 -25.36 19.04
N MET A 129 12.90 -25.89 19.87
CA MET A 129 12.34 -27.23 19.68
C MET A 129 11.53 -27.32 18.38
N ALA A 130 10.69 -26.33 18.08
CA ALA A 130 9.90 -26.27 16.85
C ALA A 130 10.81 -26.17 15.60
N SER A 131 11.87 -25.38 15.67
CA SER A 131 12.87 -25.28 14.60
C SER A 131 13.56 -26.62 14.34
N ASN A 132 13.95 -27.37 15.38
CA ASN A 132 14.52 -28.71 15.23
C ASN A 132 13.52 -29.70 14.61
N THR A 133 12.26 -29.66 15.03
CA THR A 133 11.19 -30.49 14.45
C THR A 133 11.00 -30.18 12.97
N LEU A 134 10.96 -28.90 12.60
CA LEU A 134 10.81 -28.47 11.21
C LEU A 134 12.01 -28.90 10.35
N HIS A 135 13.23 -28.77 10.87
CA HIS A 135 14.43 -29.25 10.20
C HIS A 135 14.38 -30.76 9.91
N ASN A 136 13.99 -31.57 10.91
CA ASN A 136 13.86 -33.02 10.78
C ASN A 136 12.78 -33.42 9.76
N PHE A 137 11.67 -32.67 9.72
CA PHE A 137 10.62 -32.88 8.73
C PHE A 137 11.11 -32.56 7.32
N MET A 138 11.81 -31.42 7.13
CA MET A 138 12.27 -31.01 5.81
C MET A 138 13.34 -31.93 5.24
N ILE A 139 14.17 -32.56 6.08
CA ILE A 139 15.11 -33.62 5.62
C ILE A 139 14.35 -34.82 5.03
N GLN A 140 13.18 -35.16 5.56
CA GLN A 140 12.37 -36.29 5.09
C GLN A 140 11.48 -35.95 3.89
N TYR A 141 11.21 -34.67 3.67
CA TYR A 141 10.29 -34.21 2.64
C TYR A 141 10.96 -34.25 1.26
N LYS A 142 10.38 -35.03 0.34
CA LYS A 142 10.98 -35.34 -0.98
C LYS A 142 11.23 -34.13 -1.88
N ASN A 143 10.48 -33.05 -1.69
CA ASN A 143 10.54 -31.85 -2.54
C ASN A 143 11.30 -30.71 -1.86
N THR A 144 12.11 -30.99 -0.84
CA THR A 144 12.86 -29.97 -0.14
C THR A 144 13.99 -29.42 -1.01
N THR A 145 13.97 -28.12 -1.22
CA THR A 145 15.07 -27.40 -1.88
C THR A 145 16.24 -27.16 -0.92
N PRO A 146 17.50 -27.18 -1.39
CA PRO A 146 18.66 -26.89 -0.55
C PRO A 146 18.63 -25.49 0.07
N GLU A 147 18.05 -24.50 -0.63
CA GLU A 147 17.87 -23.13 -0.15
C GLU A 147 17.00 -23.07 1.12
N LEU A 148 15.87 -23.82 1.11
CA LEU A 148 14.97 -23.91 2.25
C LEU A 148 15.65 -24.59 3.46
N LEU A 149 16.47 -25.63 3.23
CA LEU A 149 17.23 -26.27 4.32
C LEU A 149 18.26 -25.33 4.94
N ASP A 150 18.97 -24.56 4.14
CA ASP A 150 19.95 -23.60 4.65
C ASP A 150 19.26 -22.45 5.41
N ALA A 151 18.11 -21.97 4.93
CA ALA A 151 17.32 -20.98 5.63
C ALA A 151 16.85 -21.46 7.02
N ILE A 152 16.33 -22.70 7.12
CA ILE A 152 15.92 -23.28 8.41
C ILE A 152 17.13 -23.47 9.33
N ARG A 153 18.26 -23.92 8.78
CA ARG A 153 19.51 -24.08 9.55
C ARG A 153 19.98 -22.73 10.12
N LYS A 154 19.97 -21.68 9.30
CA LYS A 154 20.32 -20.33 9.71
C LYS A 154 19.41 -19.80 10.82
N ALA A 155 18.09 -19.98 10.66
CA ALA A 155 17.12 -19.58 11.69
C ALA A 155 17.34 -20.30 13.03
N ARG A 156 17.67 -21.60 12.99
CA ARG A 156 18.03 -22.37 14.19
C ARG A 156 19.30 -21.82 14.85
N ASP A 157 20.34 -21.53 14.07
CA ASP A 157 21.62 -21.05 14.58
C ASP A 157 21.44 -19.68 15.27
N GLU A 158 20.64 -18.79 14.69
CA GLU A 158 20.28 -17.50 15.29
C GLU A 158 19.54 -17.67 16.62
N LEU A 159 18.53 -18.56 16.68
CA LEU A 159 17.81 -18.86 17.93
C LEU A 159 18.74 -19.44 19.00
N GLN A 160 19.69 -20.28 18.60
CA GLN A 160 20.65 -20.87 19.52
C GLN A 160 21.66 -19.83 20.05
N ILE A 161 22.09 -18.89 19.21
CA ILE A 161 22.93 -17.76 19.63
C ILE A 161 22.17 -16.92 20.67
N ASP A 162 20.90 -16.57 20.42
CA ASP A 162 20.08 -15.79 21.36
C ASP A 162 19.91 -16.51 22.72
N LEU A 163 19.66 -17.82 22.69
CA LEU A 163 19.57 -18.65 23.91
C LEU A 163 20.88 -18.73 24.69
N ASN A 164 22.01 -18.85 23.99
CA ASN A 164 23.34 -18.89 24.60
C ASN A 164 23.76 -17.52 25.13
N PHE A 165 23.28 -16.45 24.50
CA PHE A 165 23.44 -15.08 24.95
C PHE A 165 22.56 -14.81 26.16
N LYS A 166 22.90 -15.44 27.30
CA LYS A 166 22.46 -15.01 28.62
C LYS A 166 23.06 -13.62 28.87
N GLY A 167 22.36 -12.58 28.43
CA GLY A 167 22.73 -11.17 28.51
C GLY A 167 22.94 -10.66 29.92
N LYS A 168 23.94 -11.18 30.63
CA LYS A 168 24.56 -10.51 31.75
C LYS A 168 25.73 -9.73 31.20
N GLN A 169 25.60 -8.41 31.20
CA GLN A 169 26.74 -7.52 31.04
C GLN A 169 27.80 -7.95 32.06
N LYS A 170 28.91 -8.47 31.56
CA LYS A 170 30.08 -8.78 32.38
C LYS A 170 30.78 -7.45 32.66
N THR A 171 30.80 -7.02 33.92
CA THR A 171 31.70 -5.94 34.34
C THR A 171 33.15 -6.39 34.18
N ILE A 172 34.05 -5.44 34.00
CA ILE A 172 35.50 -5.71 33.85
C ILE A 172 36.04 -6.57 35.02
N GLU A 173 35.45 -6.43 36.20
CA GLU A 173 35.73 -7.22 37.41
C GLU A 173 35.45 -8.72 37.25
N SER A 174 34.46 -9.10 36.45
CA SER A 174 34.11 -10.51 36.21
C SER A 174 35.15 -11.27 35.36
N TYR A 175 36.07 -10.56 34.71
CA TYR A 175 37.20 -11.13 33.97
C TYR A 175 38.37 -11.52 34.88
N PHE A 176 38.51 -10.84 36.03
CA PHE A 176 39.63 -11.04 36.96
C PHE A 176 39.33 -12.06 38.07
N ASN A 177 38.08 -12.49 38.23
CA ASN A 177 37.67 -13.48 39.24
C ASN A 177 37.67 -14.93 38.73
N ARG A 178 38.73 -15.36 38.04
CA ARG A 178 38.96 -16.79 37.77
C ARG A 178 39.81 -17.39 38.89
N VAL A 179 39.14 -18.03 39.85
CA VAL A 179 39.70 -19.17 40.61
C VAL A 179 39.53 -20.42 39.76
#